data_AF-A0A2E1TEA2-F1
#
_entry.id   AF-A0A2E1TEA2-F1
#
_cell.length_a   1.000
_cell.length_b   1.000
_cell.length_c   1.000
_cell.angle_alpha   90.00
_cell.angle_beta   90.00
_cell.angle_gamma   90.00
#
_symmetry.space_group_name_H-M   'P 1'
#
loop_
_entity.id
_entity.type
_entity.pdbx_description
1 polymer ?
#
loop_
_entity_poly.entity_id
_entity_poly.type
_entity_poly.pdbx_seq_one_letter_code
_entity_poly.pdbx_strand_id
1 'polypeptide(L)'
;MNKLKYFFTISMVSCSILFFASCEKDDHDDHDHVISTDGTDARLGYTSKGYSEIEVEPIVKSLCYFEKWNKEIEVPVSGLLEYYDNEGNWVASINFGDGSCDEWGTKTWDVNLFPEYPNGSEDFSLLKFKKSKK
;
A
#
# COMPACT_ATOMS: atom_id res chain seq x y z
N MET A 1 49.76 -53.99 -37.16
CA MET A 1 50.08 -54.27 -35.74
C MET A 1 48.80 -54.11 -34.95
N ASN A 2 48.19 -55.22 -34.55
CA ASN A 2 46.97 -55.26 -33.75
C ASN A 2 47.32 -55.50 -32.28
N LYS A 3 46.38 -55.09 -31.42
CA LYS A 3 46.04 -55.56 -30.06
C LYS A 3 46.20 -54.52 -28.93
N LEU A 4 45.08 -53.86 -28.64
CA LEU A 4 44.31 -53.98 -27.39
C LEU A 4 45.12 -54.27 -26.10
N LYS A 5 44.98 -53.41 -25.08
CA LYS A 5 44.43 -53.78 -23.76
C LYS A 5 44.29 -52.58 -22.81
N TYR A 6 43.06 -52.43 -22.34
CA TYR A 6 42.63 -51.63 -21.19
C TYR A 6 43.10 -52.28 -19.88
N PHE A 7 43.54 -51.48 -18.91
CA PHE A 7 43.73 -51.78 -17.48
C PHE A 7 43.63 -50.40 -16.80
N PHE A 8 42.57 -49.98 -16.09
CA PHE A 8 41.87 -50.48 -14.90
C PHE A 8 42.74 -50.55 -13.63
N THR A 9 42.81 -49.41 -12.93
CA THR A 9 43.02 -49.26 -11.46
C THR A 9 42.41 -47.91 -11.05
N ILE A 10 41.12 -47.87 -10.68
CA ILE A 10 40.62 -47.76 -9.30
C ILE A 10 41.47 -46.82 -8.42
N SER A 11 40.97 -45.62 -8.14
CA SER A 11 40.85 -45.15 -6.75
C SER A 11 39.83 -44.02 -6.64
N MET A 12 38.70 -44.40 -6.07
CA MET A 12 37.71 -43.62 -5.35
C MET A 12 38.33 -42.45 -4.54
N VAL A 13 38.06 -41.21 -4.93
CA VAL A 13 38.12 -39.99 -4.08
C VAL A 13 37.03 -39.05 -4.62
N SER A 14 35.76 -39.18 -4.22
CA SER A 14 35.16 -38.54 -3.05
C SER A 14 35.67 -37.11 -2.80
N CYS A 15 35.06 -36.14 -3.46
CA CYS A 15 34.63 -34.90 -2.80
C CYS A 15 33.68 -34.16 -3.73
N SER A 16 32.43 -34.64 -3.73
CA SER A 16 31.28 -33.88 -4.17
C SER A 16 31.15 -32.64 -3.29
N ILE A 17 31.85 -31.55 -3.62
CA ILE A 17 31.58 -30.25 -3.02
C ILE A 17 30.53 -29.58 -3.91
N LEU A 18 29.31 -30.11 -3.84
CA LEU A 18 28.13 -29.32 -4.16
C LEU A 18 27.97 -28.34 -3.02
N PHE A 19 28.54 -27.14 -3.18
CA PHE A 19 28.12 -25.98 -2.40
C PHE A 19 26.67 -25.70 -2.79
N PHE A 20 25.73 -26.37 -2.12
CA PHE A 20 24.40 -25.81 -1.97
C PHE A 20 24.61 -24.55 -1.14
N ALA A 21 24.72 -23.41 -1.82
CA ALA A 21 24.37 -22.14 -1.20
C ALA A 21 22.88 -22.24 -0.88
N SER A 22 22.57 -22.84 0.27
CA SER A 22 21.25 -22.74 0.88
C SER A 22 21.11 -21.29 1.29
N CYS A 23 20.55 -20.48 0.40
CA CYS A 23 19.91 -19.25 0.81
C CYS A 23 18.82 -19.66 1.79
N GLU A 24 19.12 -19.56 3.08
CA GLU A 24 18.09 -19.47 4.10
C GLU A 24 17.30 -18.21 3.75
N LYS A 25 16.16 -18.39 3.09
CA LYS A 25 15.13 -17.37 3.15
C LYS A 25 14.65 -17.45 4.60
N ASP A 26 14.95 -16.40 5.36
CA ASP A 26 14.29 -16.16 6.63
C ASP A 26 12.80 -15.98 6.36
N ASP A 27 12.09 -17.10 6.31
CA ASP A 27 10.63 -17.19 6.20
C ASP A 27 10.04 -17.03 7.60
N HIS A 28 10.24 -15.88 8.25
CA HIS A 28 9.52 -15.53 9.47
C HIS A 28 9.45 -14.01 9.65
N ASP A 29 8.63 -13.37 8.84
CA ASP A 29 7.98 -12.12 9.23
C ASP A 29 6.48 -12.26 8.93
N ASP A 30 5.75 -12.78 9.92
CA ASP A 30 4.29 -12.64 10.04
C ASP A 30 3.92 -11.17 10.39
N HIS A 31 4.64 -10.21 9.82
CA HIS A 31 4.40 -8.79 10.00
C HIS A 31 3.39 -8.36 8.95
N ASP A 32 2.16 -8.09 9.40
CA ASP A 32 1.13 -7.46 8.58
C ASP A 32 1.75 -6.32 7.74
N HIS A 33 1.66 -6.43 6.42
CA HIS A 33 2.19 -5.42 5.51
C HIS A 33 1.22 -4.23 5.51
N VAL A 34 1.48 -3.24 6.36
CA VAL A 34 0.81 -1.94 6.29
C VAL A 34 1.25 -1.21 5.01
N ILE A 35 0.27 -0.70 4.28
CA ILE A 35 0.47 0.02 3.01
C ILE A 35 -0.42 1.26 2.97
N SER A 36 0.02 2.28 2.22
CA SER A 36 -0.84 3.40 1.86
C SER A 36 -1.97 2.95 0.93
N THR A 37 -3.16 3.49 1.15
CA THR A 37 -4.32 3.41 0.26
C THR A 37 -4.43 4.63 -0.64
N ASP A 38 -3.67 5.68 -0.35
CA ASP A 38 -3.76 7.00 -0.98
C ASP A 38 -5.19 7.58 -0.98
N GLY A 39 -6.02 7.17 0.00
CA GLY A 39 -7.43 7.53 0.06
C GLY A 39 -8.31 6.94 -1.05
N THR A 40 -7.82 5.95 -1.79
CA THR A 40 -8.54 5.35 -2.93
C THR A 40 -9.94 4.89 -2.54
N ASP A 41 -10.10 4.25 -1.39
CA ASP A 41 -11.41 3.73 -0.96
C ASP A 41 -12.39 4.87 -0.65
N ALA A 42 -11.91 5.99 -0.08
CA ALA A 42 -12.72 7.18 0.16
C ALA A 42 -13.13 7.86 -1.17
N ARG A 43 -12.19 8.01 -2.12
CA ARG A 43 -12.45 8.56 -3.46
C ARG A 43 -13.45 7.73 -4.25
N LEU A 44 -13.34 6.40 -4.17
CA LEU A 44 -14.29 5.46 -4.79
C LEU A 44 -15.70 5.64 -4.24
N GLY A 45 -15.86 5.96 -2.95
CA GLY A 45 -17.16 6.21 -2.32
C GLY A 45 -17.99 7.33 -2.97
N TYR A 46 -17.34 8.27 -3.65
CA TYR A 46 -18.00 9.35 -4.39
C TYR A 46 -18.01 9.09 -5.91
N THR A 47 -16.86 8.75 -6.48
CA THR A 47 -16.73 8.54 -7.93
C THR A 47 -17.59 7.37 -8.43
N SER A 48 -17.74 6.29 -7.64
CA SER A 48 -18.61 5.17 -8.02
C SER A 48 -20.11 5.51 -7.99
N LYS A 49 -20.48 6.64 -7.37
CA LYS A 49 -21.85 7.17 -7.33
C LYS A 49 -22.11 8.21 -8.42
N GLY A 50 -21.10 8.55 -9.22
CA GLY A 50 -21.22 9.47 -10.34
C GLY A 50 -20.95 10.95 -10.00
N TYR A 51 -20.42 11.25 -8.81
CA TYR A 51 -19.99 12.62 -8.49
C TYR A 51 -18.71 12.98 -9.26
N SER A 52 -18.61 14.23 -9.69
CA SER A 52 -17.43 14.77 -10.37
C SER A 52 -16.37 15.16 -9.34
N GLU A 53 -15.18 14.58 -9.46
CA GLU A 53 -14.02 14.91 -8.62
C GLU A 53 -13.25 16.09 -9.23
N ILE A 54 -12.96 17.10 -8.41
CA ILE A 54 -12.13 18.25 -8.74
C ILE A 54 -10.95 18.29 -7.78
N GLU A 55 -9.73 18.35 -8.33
CA GLU A 55 -8.52 18.62 -7.56
C GLU A 55 -8.41 20.13 -7.34
N VAL A 56 -8.68 20.56 -6.11
CA VAL A 56 -8.57 21.97 -5.71
C VAL A 56 -7.13 22.27 -5.28
N GLU A 57 -6.53 21.35 -4.52
CA GLU A 57 -5.13 21.38 -4.15
C GLU A 57 -4.47 20.04 -4.52
N PRO A 58 -3.32 20.05 -5.22
CA PRO A 58 -2.63 18.82 -5.60
C PRO A 58 -2.31 17.94 -4.40
N ILE A 59 -2.47 16.63 -4.57
CA ILE A 59 -2.07 15.67 -3.54
C ILE A 59 -0.54 15.63 -3.48
N VAL A 60 0.01 15.95 -2.31
CA VAL A 60 1.44 15.84 -2.01
C VAL A 60 1.66 14.62 -1.14
N LYS A 61 2.66 13.82 -1.50
CA LYS A 61 3.08 12.64 -0.74
C LYS A 61 4.43 12.87 -0.08
N SER A 62 4.63 12.21 1.06
CA SER A 62 5.91 12.18 1.77
C SER A 62 6.18 10.77 2.28
N LEU A 63 7.47 10.43 2.42
CA LEU A 63 7.91 9.21 3.07
C LEU A 63 7.89 9.45 4.60
N CYS A 64 6.93 8.84 5.28
CA CYS A 64 6.67 9.05 6.71
C CYS A 64 7.03 7.82 7.53
N TYR A 65 7.77 8.02 8.63
CA TYR A 65 8.05 6.96 9.60
C TYR A 65 6.93 6.85 10.63
N PHE A 66 6.33 5.66 10.74
CA PHE A 66 5.28 5.36 11.71
C PHE A 66 5.79 4.40 12.78
N GLU A 67 5.94 4.89 14.01
CA GLU A 67 6.46 4.13 15.15
C GLU A 67 5.63 2.87 15.45
N LYS A 68 4.30 2.98 15.35
CA LYS A 68 3.34 1.88 15.59
C LYS A 68 3.64 0.62 14.78
N TRP A 69 4.19 0.78 13.57
CA TRP A 69 4.55 -0.32 12.69
C TRP A 69 6.06 -0.43 12.45
N ASN A 70 6.85 0.48 13.03
CA ASN A 70 8.28 0.64 12.80
C ASN A 70 8.65 0.60 11.30
N LYS A 71 7.93 1.38 10.48
CA LYS A 71 8.07 1.37 9.02
C LYS A 71 7.98 2.77 8.44
N GLU A 72 8.72 2.99 7.36
CA GLU A 72 8.56 4.14 6.49
C GLU A 72 7.55 3.81 5.37
N ILE A 73 6.56 4.68 5.19
CA ILE A 73 5.49 4.50 4.20
C ILE A 73 5.31 5.82 3.47
N GLU A 74 5.33 5.79 2.13
CA GLU A 74 4.95 6.95 1.33
C GLU A 74 3.43 7.11 1.38
N VAL A 75 2.97 8.22 1.95
CA VAL A 75 1.55 8.53 2.18
C VAL A 75 1.24 9.95 1.70
N PRO A 76 0.00 10.24 1.28
CA PRO A 76 -0.48 11.61 1.17
C PRO A 76 -0.35 12.32 2.51
N VAL A 77 0.15 13.55 2.50
CA VAL A 77 0.26 14.42 3.68
C VAL A 77 -0.50 15.74 3.52
N SER A 78 -0.87 16.10 2.28
CA SER A 78 -1.71 17.26 2.00
C SER A 78 -2.40 17.11 0.65
N GLY A 79 -3.42 17.95 0.42
CA GLY A 79 -4.20 17.99 -0.81
C GLY A 79 -5.69 18.05 -0.50
N LEU A 80 -6.45 18.58 -1.46
CA LEU A 80 -7.88 18.79 -1.32
C LEU A 80 -8.59 18.37 -2.60
N LEU A 81 -9.46 17.37 -2.47
CA LEU A 81 -10.40 16.97 -3.51
C LEU A 81 -11.80 17.41 -3.10
N GLU A 82 -12.55 17.91 -4.07
CA GLU A 82 -13.96 18.21 -3.91
C GLU A 82 -14.81 17.39 -4.88
N TYR A 83 -16.04 17.10 -4.44
CA TYR A 83 -16.99 16.30 -5.18
C TYR A 83 -18.26 17.10 -5.42
N TYR A 84 -18.70 17.10 -6.67
CA TYR A 84 -19.86 17.85 -7.13
C TYR A 84 -20.89 16.93 -7.78
N ASP A 85 -22.17 17.26 -7.61
CA ASP A 85 -23.26 16.59 -8.34
C ASP A 85 -23.34 17.07 -9.81
N ASN A 86 -24.30 16.50 -10.54
CA ASN A 86 -24.50 16.83 -11.96
C ASN A 86 -25.02 18.26 -12.20
N GLU A 87 -25.53 18.91 -11.15
CA GLU A 87 -26.01 20.29 -11.20
C GLU A 87 -24.91 21.29 -10.82
N GLY A 88 -23.74 20.79 -10.38
CA GLY A 88 -22.61 21.59 -9.94
C GLY A 88 -22.70 22.03 -8.48
N ASN A 89 -23.56 21.40 -7.67
CA ASN A 89 -23.59 21.65 -6.24
C ASN A 89 -22.47 20.86 -5.55
N TRP A 90 -21.82 21.48 -4.57
CA TRP A 90 -20.82 20.80 -3.75
C TRP A 90 -21.51 19.75 -2.87
N VAL A 91 -20.90 18.56 -2.80
CA VAL A 91 -21.44 17.39 -2.08
C VAL A 91 -20.53 17.02 -0.91
N ALA A 92 -19.23 16.95 -1.17
CA ALA A 92 -18.26 16.52 -0.20
C ALA A 92 -16.84 16.97 -0.58
N SER A 93 -15.93 16.86 0.39
CA SER A 93 -14.49 17.01 0.18
C SER A 93 -13.70 15.91 0.89
N ILE A 94 -12.50 15.64 0.39
CA ILE A 94 -11.47 14.84 1.06
C ILE A 94 -10.24 15.73 1.22
N ASN A 95 -9.84 15.95 2.47
CA ASN A 95 -8.62 16.64 2.85
C ASN A 95 -7.58 15.61 3.32
N PHE A 96 -6.37 15.66 2.75
CA PHE A 96 -5.28 14.73 3.03
C PHE A 96 -4.30 15.19 4.11
N GLY A 97 -4.60 16.30 4.80
CA GLY A 97 -3.79 16.84 5.89
C GLY A 97 -3.14 18.18 5.56
N ASP A 98 -2.26 18.61 6.45
CA ASP A 98 -1.59 19.92 6.43
C ASP A 98 -0.09 19.84 6.10
N GLY A 99 0.38 18.66 5.67
CA GLY A 99 1.78 18.35 5.41
C GLY A 99 2.47 17.57 6.54
N SER A 100 1.80 17.36 7.67
CA SER A 100 2.32 16.50 8.74
C SER A 100 2.28 15.02 8.38
N CYS A 101 3.22 14.25 8.96
CA CYS A 101 3.26 12.80 8.79
C CYS A 101 2.29 12.15 9.78
N ASP A 102 1.06 11.91 9.33
CA ASP A 102 0.10 11.06 10.01
C ASP A 102 -0.61 10.11 9.05
N GLU A 103 -1.48 9.28 9.60
CA GLU A 103 -2.19 8.21 8.88
C GLU A 103 -3.63 8.60 8.51
N TRP A 104 -4.02 9.87 8.65
CA TRP A 104 -5.41 10.30 8.61
C TRP A 104 -5.71 11.24 7.44
N GLY A 105 -6.86 11.00 6.81
CA GLY A 105 -7.53 11.96 5.96
C GLY A 105 -8.89 12.29 6.54
N THR A 106 -9.42 13.47 6.23
CA THR A 106 -10.74 13.89 6.69
C THR A 106 -11.67 14.03 5.50
N LYS A 107 -12.84 13.39 5.57
CA LYS A 107 -13.94 13.70 4.64
C LYS A 107 -14.92 14.67 5.30
N THR A 108 -15.46 15.58 4.52
CA THR A 108 -16.51 16.54 4.93
C THR A 108 -17.64 16.49 3.91
N TRP A 109 -18.89 16.68 4.33
CA TRP A 109 -20.05 16.63 3.43
C TRP A 109 -21.17 17.57 3.87
N ASP A 110 -22.07 17.91 2.94
CA ASP A 110 -23.27 18.67 3.25
C ASP A 110 -24.28 17.79 4.00
N VAL A 111 -24.54 18.12 5.27
CA VAL A 111 -25.51 17.42 6.12
C VAL A 111 -26.95 17.56 5.64
N ASN A 112 -27.27 18.56 4.80
CA ASN A 112 -28.59 18.70 4.20
C ASN A 112 -28.81 17.67 3.08
N LEU A 113 -27.74 17.30 2.37
CA LEU A 113 -27.77 16.25 1.35
C LEU A 113 -27.71 14.85 1.99
N PHE A 114 -27.05 14.73 3.14
CA PHE A 114 -26.88 13.47 3.87
C PHE A 114 -27.32 13.58 5.34
N PRO A 115 -28.63 13.78 5.60
CA PRO A 115 -29.15 13.99 6.94
C PRO A 115 -28.96 12.79 7.88
N GLU A 116 -28.75 11.59 7.34
CA GLU A 116 -28.42 10.39 8.09
C GLU A 116 -26.99 10.39 8.67
N TYR A 117 -26.13 11.30 8.20
CA TYR A 117 -24.76 11.51 8.69
C TYR A 117 -24.60 12.94 9.24
N PRO A 118 -25.22 13.28 10.38
CA PRO A 118 -25.34 14.67 10.85
C PRO A 118 -24.04 15.30 11.35
N ASN A 119 -22.98 14.52 11.52
CA ASN A 119 -21.68 15.04 11.95
C ASN A 119 -21.03 15.94 10.89
N GLY A 120 -21.35 15.73 9.61
CA GLY A 120 -20.78 16.50 8.49
C GLY A 120 -19.30 16.24 8.21
N SER A 121 -18.62 15.43 9.04
CA SER A 121 -17.22 15.08 8.88
C SER A 121 -16.88 13.76 9.59
N GLU A 122 -15.87 13.06 9.07
CA GLU A 122 -15.29 11.85 9.66
C GLU A 122 -13.85 11.65 9.13
N ASP A 123 -12.97 11.24 10.03
CA ASP A 123 -11.60 10.86 9.69
C ASP A 123 -11.53 9.40 9.24
N PHE A 124 -10.64 9.12 8.29
CA PHE A 124 -10.41 7.78 7.78
C PHE A 124 -8.91 7.51 7.66
N SER A 125 -8.53 6.24 7.84
CA SER A 125 -7.15 5.81 7.73
C SER A 125 -6.70 5.80 6.26
N LEU A 126 -5.61 6.48 5.97
CA LEU A 126 -4.87 6.36 4.71
C LEU A 126 -4.09 5.05 4.64
N LEU A 127 -3.96 4.32 5.74
CA LEU A 127 -3.22 3.06 5.82
C LEU A 127 -4.14 1.85 5.93
N LYS A 128 -3.75 0.73 5.30
CA LYS A 128 -4.42 -0.57 5.47
C LYS A 128 -3.42 -1.71 5.67
N PHE A 129 -3.85 -2.75 6.38
CA PHE A 129 -3.10 -3.99 6.51
C PHE A 129 -3.39 -4.93 5.35
N LYS A 130 -2.34 -5.34 4.64
CA LYS A 130 -2.39 -6.43 3.67
C LYS A 130 -2.05 -7.73 4.38
N LYS A 131 -3.06 -8.57 4.62
CA LYS A 131 -2.81 -9.93 5.07
C LYS A 131 -2.08 -10.70 3.98
N SER A 132 -0.96 -11.31 4.34
CA SER A 132 -0.30 -12.33 3.54
C SER A 132 -1.29 -13.48 3.29
N LYS A 133 -1.48 -13.88 2.02
CA LYS A 133 -2.20 -15.12 1.72
C LYS A 133 -1.25 -16.26 2.07
N LYS A 134 -1.58 -16.97 3.15
CA LYS A 134 -0.95 -18.25 3.50
C LYS A 134 -1.24 -19.30 2.44
#